data_AF-A0A4S4KNV5-F1
#
_entry.id   AF-A0A4S4KNV5-F1
#
_cell.length_a   1.000
_cell.length_b   1.000
_cell.length_c   1.000
_cell.angle_alpha   90.00
_cell.angle_beta   90.00
_cell.angle_gamma   90.00
#
_symmetry.space_group_name_H-M   'P 1'
#
loop_
_entity.id
_entity.type
_entity.pdbx_description
1 polymer ?
#
loop_
_entity_poly.entity_id
_entity_poly.type
_entity_poly.pdbx_seq_one_letter_code
_entity_poly.pdbx_strand_id
1 'polypeptide(L)'
;MASKDLNGAASQLDLLASLITSSVNVINTEYNAAGLPSPSLDTSSPVESNIVSNESRKKIVKANRTIEAACAQLCASISRPEHSLLNVRTSPDLLSSAL
;
A
#
# COMPACT_ATOMS: atom_id res chain seq x y z
N MET A 1 39.83 -6.70 -10.19
CA MET A 1 39.20 -8.05 -10.09
C MET A 1 37.71 -7.88 -10.24
N ALA A 2 37.10 -8.73 -11.05
CA ALA A 2 35.81 -8.53 -11.71
C ALA A 2 34.60 -8.59 -10.75
N SER A 3 33.68 -7.63 -10.88
CA SER A 3 32.31 -7.69 -10.34
C SER A 3 31.46 -8.58 -11.25
N LYS A 4 31.78 -9.88 -11.27
CA LYS A 4 30.99 -10.91 -11.92
C LYS A 4 30.01 -11.45 -10.88
N ASP A 5 28.75 -11.61 -11.29
CA ASP A 5 27.61 -12.18 -10.56
C ASP A 5 26.64 -11.19 -9.88
N LEU A 6 25.84 -10.48 -10.69
CA LEU A 6 24.51 -10.00 -10.29
C LEU A 6 23.45 -10.35 -11.34
N ASN A 7 23.56 -11.53 -11.95
CA ASN A 7 22.54 -12.05 -12.85
C ASN A 7 21.80 -13.21 -12.16
N GLY A 8 20.63 -12.93 -11.57
CA GLY A 8 19.68 -13.98 -11.21
C GLY A 8 18.64 -13.66 -10.13
N ALA A 9 18.90 -12.70 -9.23
CA ALA A 9 17.95 -12.33 -8.18
C ALA A 9 17.26 -11.01 -8.48
N ALA A 10 15.93 -10.99 -8.46
CA ALA A 10 15.15 -9.76 -8.54
C ALA A 10 15.58 -8.80 -7.41
N SER A 11 15.78 -7.52 -7.72
CA SER A 11 16.12 -6.54 -6.70
C SER A 11 14.96 -6.39 -5.71
N GLN A 12 15.24 -5.88 -4.51
CA GLN A 12 14.18 -5.59 -3.54
C GLN A 12 13.12 -4.64 -4.11
N LEU A 13 13.51 -3.72 -5.00
CA LEU A 13 12.58 -2.81 -5.68
C LEU A 13 11.66 -3.57 -6.64
N ASP A 14 12.21 -4.52 -7.42
CA ASP A 14 11.43 -5.36 -8.33
C ASP A 14 10.42 -6.24 -7.57
N LEU A 15 10.84 -6.77 -6.41
CA LEU A 15 9.97 -7.56 -5.53
C LEU A 15 8.82 -6.72 -4.95
N LEU A 16 9.10 -5.50 -4.50
CA LEU A 16 8.08 -4.57 -3.99
C LEU A 16 7.10 -4.16 -5.10
N ALA A 17 7.59 -3.83 -6.29
CA ALA A 17 6.74 -3.50 -7.44
C ALA A 17 5.84 -4.68 -7.85
N SER A 18 6.39 -5.89 -7.84
CA SER A 18 5.64 -7.12 -8.12
C SER A 18 4.56 -7.38 -7.05
N LEU A 19 4.86 -7.14 -5.77
CA LEU A 19 3.91 -7.28 -4.67
C LEU A 19 2.76 -6.27 -4.76
N ILE A 20 3.07 -5.02 -5.10
CA ILE A 20 2.06 -3.98 -5.34
C ILE A 20 1.14 -4.40 -6.50
N THR A 21 1.73 -4.80 -7.63
CA THR A 21 0.98 -5.24 -8.82
C THR A 21 0.06 -6.43 -8.49
N SER A 22 0.57 -7.45 -7.81
CA SER A 22 -0.20 -8.62 -7.40
C SER A 22 -1.37 -8.24 -6.49
N SER A 23 -1.16 -7.32 -5.54
CA SER A 23 -2.20 -6.85 -4.63
C SER A 23 -3.27 -6.01 -5.34
N VAL A 24 -2.89 -5.16 -6.30
CA VAL A 24 -3.83 -4.41 -7.14
C VAL A 24 -4.70 -5.36 -7.97
N ASN A 25 -4.12 -6.44 -8.50
CA ASN A 25 -4.89 -7.44 -9.24
C ASN A 25 -5.95 -8.12 -8.38
N VAL A 26 -5.69 -8.35 -7.09
CA VAL A 26 -6.73 -8.85 -6.15
C VAL A 26 -7.89 -7.86 -6.07
N ILE A 27 -7.62 -6.57 -5.90
CA ILE A 27 -8.67 -5.53 -5.81
C ILE A 27 -9.50 -5.52 -7.11
N ASN A 28 -8.84 -5.45 -8.27
CA ASN A 28 -9.53 -5.46 -9.55
C ASN A 28 -10.39 -6.72 -9.75
N THR A 29 -9.88 -7.89 -9.34
CA THR A 29 -10.62 -9.16 -9.45
C THR A 29 -11.88 -9.13 -8.60
N GLU A 30 -11.78 -8.71 -7.34
CA GLU A 30 -12.92 -8.70 -6.42
C GLU A 30 -13.96 -7.62 -6.80
N TYR A 31 -13.53 -6.46 -7.30
CA TYR A 31 -14.43 -5.42 -7.81
C TYR A 31 -15.14 -5.86 -9.10
N ASN A 32 -14.40 -6.42 -10.05
CA ASN A 32 -14.98 -6.95 -11.29
C ASN A 32 -15.99 -8.08 -11.00
N ALA A 33 -15.68 -8.97 -10.05
CA ALA A 33 -16.58 -10.04 -9.64
C ALA A 33 -17.89 -9.52 -9.00
N ALA A 34 -17.83 -8.35 -8.37
CA ALA A 34 -18.98 -7.66 -7.81
C ALA A 34 -19.71 -6.76 -8.84
N GLY A 35 -19.24 -6.68 -10.08
CA GLY A 35 -19.78 -5.79 -11.11
C GLY A 35 -19.50 -4.31 -10.85
N LEU A 36 -18.46 -4.01 -10.06
CA LEU A 36 -18.09 -2.66 -9.65
C LEU A 36 -16.97 -2.09 -10.52
N PRO A 37 -17.00 -0.78 -10.81
CA PRO A 37 -15.87 -0.12 -11.46
C PRO A 37 -14.64 -0.11 -10.55
N SER A 38 -13.45 -0.14 -11.13
CA SER A 38 -12.21 0.02 -10.36
C SER A 38 -12.24 1.30 -9.50
N PRO A 39 -11.66 1.28 -8.29
CA PRO A 39 -11.61 2.45 -7.42
C PRO A 39 -10.97 3.65 -8.12
N SER A 40 -11.54 4.83 -7.95
CA SER A 40 -10.98 6.09 -8.47
C SER A 40 -11.02 7.18 -7.42
N LEU A 41 -10.22 8.24 -7.60
CA LEU A 41 -10.24 9.39 -6.69
C LEU A 41 -11.55 10.20 -6.82
N ASP A 42 -12.24 10.08 -7.96
CA ASP A 42 -13.51 10.76 -8.23
C ASP A 42 -14.70 10.09 -7.54
N THR A 43 -14.54 8.85 -7.05
CA THR A 43 -15.56 8.14 -6.30
C THR A 43 -15.47 8.49 -4.82
N SER A 44 -16.34 9.39 -4.34
CA SER A 44 -16.43 9.79 -2.93
C SER A 44 -17.15 8.78 -2.04
N SER A 45 -17.68 7.69 -2.61
CA SER A 45 -18.40 6.67 -1.87
C SER A 45 -17.40 5.68 -1.29
N PRO A 46 -17.41 5.39 0.03
CA PRO A 46 -16.69 4.24 0.56
C PRO A 46 -17.32 3.02 -0.10
N VAL A 47 -16.73 2.52 -1.18
CA VAL A 47 -17.36 1.58 -2.11
C VAL A 47 -17.98 0.43 -1.32
N GLU A 48 -19.28 0.62 -1.08
CA GLU A 48 -20.33 -0.35 -0.96
C GLU A 48 -19.99 -1.55 -0.08
N SER A 49 -19.89 -1.30 1.23
CA SER A 49 -19.82 -2.38 2.23
C SER A 49 -21.01 -3.37 2.18
N ASN A 50 -22.04 -3.08 1.37
CA ASN A 50 -23.20 -3.95 1.14
C ASN A 50 -23.19 -4.69 -0.21
N ILE A 51 -22.35 -4.31 -1.18
CA ILE A 51 -22.36 -4.93 -2.52
C ILE A 51 -21.31 -6.03 -2.63
N VAL A 52 -20.20 -5.87 -1.92
CA VAL A 52 -19.13 -6.86 -1.89
C VAL A 52 -19.37 -7.90 -0.80
N SER A 53 -19.25 -9.18 -1.15
CA SER A 53 -19.33 -10.30 -0.18
C SER A 53 -18.36 -10.10 1.00
N ASN A 54 -18.73 -10.63 2.16
CA ASN A 54 -17.88 -10.59 3.36
C ASN A 54 -16.48 -11.15 3.13
N GLU A 55 -16.35 -12.18 2.29
CA GLU A 55 -15.06 -12.78 1.93
C GLU A 55 -14.23 -11.84 1.03
N SER A 56 -14.83 -11.35 -0.05
CA SER A 56 -14.23 -10.39 -0.98
C SER A 56 -13.75 -9.14 -0.26
N ARG A 57 -14.52 -8.64 0.71
CA ARG A 57 -14.14 -7.51 1.56
C ARG A 57 -12.88 -7.79 2.37
N LYS A 58 -12.73 -8.99 2.94
CA LYS A 58 -11.51 -9.37 3.67
C LYS A 58 -10.28 -9.39 2.76
N LYS A 59 -10.44 -9.88 1.52
CA LYS A 59 -9.36 -9.90 0.52
C LYS A 59 -8.96 -8.49 0.10
N ILE A 60 -9.93 -7.61 -0.19
CA ILE A 60 -9.69 -6.20 -0.52
C ILE A 60 -8.98 -5.49 0.63
N VAL A 61 -9.46 -5.63 1.87
CA VAL A 61 -8.82 -5.01 3.05
C VAL A 61 -7.37 -5.50 3.22
N LYS A 62 -7.13 -6.79 3.04
CA LYS A 62 -5.77 -7.35 3.09
C LYS A 62 -4.89 -6.75 1.97
N ALA A 63 -5.39 -6.73 0.74
CA ALA A 63 -4.68 -6.18 -0.40
C ALA A 63 -4.32 -4.70 -0.21
N ASN A 64 -5.26 -3.87 0.28
CA ASN A 64 -5.01 -2.46 0.59
C ASN A 64 -3.86 -2.29 1.59
N ARG A 65 -3.89 -3.02 2.71
CA ARG A 65 -2.82 -2.97 3.72
C ARG A 65 -1.47 -3.41 3.15
N THR A 66 -1.46 -4.42 2.28
CA THR A 66 -0.25 -4.86 1.59
C THR A 66 0.29 -3.78 0.65
N ILE A 67 -0.57 -3.11 -0.10
CA ILE A 67 -0.19 -1.97 -0.97
C ILE A 67 0.39 -0.83 -0.15
N GLU A 68 -0.28 -0.42 0.93
CA GLU A 68 0.22 0.65 1.83
C GLU A 68 1.60 0.33 2.38
N ALA A 69 1.78 -0.88 2.92
CA ALA A 69 3.05 -1.31 3.49
C ALA A 69 4.17 -1.41 2.42
N ALA A 70 3.85 -1.94 1.24
CA ALA A 70 4.82 -2.08 0.15
C ALA A 70 5.20 -0.71 -0.44
N CYS A 71 4.24 0.20 -0.63
CA CYS A 71 4.51 1.57 -1.06
C CYS A 71 5.35 2.32 -0.03
N ALA A 72 5.06 2.20 1.26
CA ALA A 72 5.87 2.80 2.32
C ALA A 72 7.32 2.30 2.29
N GLN A 73 7.52 0.99 2.16
CA GLN A 73 8.85 0.39 2.05
C GLN A 73 9.58 0.79 0.77
N LEU A 74 8.87 0.87 -0.36
CA LEU A 74 9.44 1.31 -1.63
C LEU A 74 9.91 2.76 -1.53
N CYS A 75 9.05 3.66 -1.04
CA CYS A 75 9.39 5.06 -0.78
C CYS A 75 10.59 5.19 0.15
N ALA A 76 10.63 4.43 1.25
CA ALA A 76 11.74 4.43 2.19
C ALA A 76 13.05 3.90 1.58
N SER A 77 12.97 2.95 0.64
CA SER A 77 14.13 2.33 0.01
C SER A 77 14.78 3.24 -1.04
N ILE A 78 14.00 4.09 -1.71
CA ILE A 78 14.51 5.04 -2.73
C ILE A 78 14.81 6.43 -2.17
N SER A 79 14.18 6.81 -1.05
CA SER A 79 14.45 8.09 -0.38
C SER A 79 15.74 7.98 0.43
N ARG A 80 16.65 8.96 0.28
CA ARG A 80 17.80 9.05 1.18
C ARG A 80 17.29 9.27 2.61
N PRO A 81 17.90 8.65 3.64
CA PRO A 81 17.48 8.81 5.04
C PRO A 81 17.35 10.28 5.48
N GLU A 82 18.14 11.15 4.84
CA GLU A 82 18.31 12.58 5.15
C GLU A 82 17.15 13.45 4.66
N HIS A 83 16.23 12.89 3.85
CA HIS A 83 15.06 13.58 3.30
C HIS A 83 13.73 13.00 3.78
N SER A 84 13.74 11.98 4.64
CA SER A 84 12.52 11.43 5.22
C SER A 84 12.03 12.33 6.36
N LEU A 85 11.44 13.48 6.00
CA LEU A 85 10.72 14.31 6.96
C LEU A 85 9.39 13.63 7.29
N LEU A 86 9.34 12.97 8.44
CA LEU A 86 8.09 12.50 9.03
C LEU A 86 7.24 13.72 9.39
N ASN A 87 6.17 14.00 8.63
CA ASN A 87 5.15 14.96 9.04
C ASN A 87 4.30 14.34 10.16
N VAL A 88 4.90 14.17 11.34
CA VAL A 88 4.17 13.93 12.58
C VAL A 88 3.50 15.26 12.93
N ARG A 89 2.17 15.32 12.76
CA ARG A 89 1.38 16.36 13.42
C ARG A 89 1.47 16.13 14.92
N THR A 90 2.39 16.82 15.59
CA THR A 90 2.34 16.96 17.04
C THR A 90 1.16 17.89 17.35
N SER A 91 -0.01 17.33 17.65
CA SER A 91 -1.10 18.10 18.26
C SER A 91 -0.67 18.49 19.68
N PRO A 92 -0.72 19.78 20.06
CA PRO A 92 -0.22 20.27 21.35
C PRO A 92 -1.05 19.87 22.60
N ASP A 93 -2.09 19.05 22.47
CA ASP A 93 -3.06 18.79 23.55
C ASP A 93 -2.64 17.77 24.63
N LEU A 94 -1.41 17.22 24.60
CA LEU A 94 -0.96 16.26 25.62
C LEU A 94 -0.03 16.82 26.70
N LEU A 95 0.15 18.15 26.78
CA LEU A 95 0.93 18.76 27.87
C LEU A 95 0.11 19.17 29.12
N SER A 96 -1.22 18.97 29.14
CA SER A 96 -2.08 19.46 30.25
C SER A 96 -2.43 18.42 31.33
N SER A 97 -1.77 17.26 31.41
CA SER A 97 -2.11 16.24 32.45
C SER A 97 -0.92 15.78 33.30
N ALA A 98 0.10 16.63 33.48
CA ALA A 98 1.24 16.31 34.33
C ALA A 98 1.63 17.43 35.32
N LEU A 99 0.65 18.11 35.90
CA LEU A 99 0.80 18.91 37.13
C LEU A 99 -0.32 18.58 38.10
#